data_AF-A0A0B8PI24-F1
#
_entry.id   AF-A0A0B8PI24-F1
#
_cell.length_a   1.000
_cell.length_b   1.000
_cell.length_c   1.000
_cell.angle_alpha   90.00
_cell.angle_beta   90.00
_cell.angle_gamma   90.00
#
_symmetry.space_group_name_H-M   'P 1'
#
loop_
_entity.id
_entity.type
_entity.pdbx_description
1 polymer ?
#
loop_
_entity_poly.entity_id
_entity_poly.type
_entity_poly.pdbx_seq_one_letter_code
_entity_poly.pdbx_strand_id
1 'polypeptide(L)' 'MLKFSFTELGLESVYSLTALCNLPSQRVMQKIGMHNLNQDFQHPRLEPDSPLSWHCLYHISRQAWLESNT' A
#
# COMPACT_ATOMS: atom_id res chain seq x y z
N MET A 1 0.40 4.63 11.89
CA MET A 1 -0.41 3.50 11.40
C MET A 1 0.35 2.18 11.51
N LEU A 2 1.43 1.95 10.75
CA LEU A 2 2.15 0.66 10.75
C LEU A 2 2.57 0.17 12.14
N LYS A 3 3.16 1.03 12.99
CA LYS A 3 3.50 0.67 14.38
C LYS A 3 2.30 0.07 15.13
N PHE A 4 1.19 0.79 15.18
CA PHE A 4 -0.03 0.32 15.84
C PHE A 4 -0.56 -0.99 15.24
N SER A 5 -0.55 -1.10 13.91
CA SER A 5 -0.96 -2.33 13.20
C SER A 5 -0.12 -3.55 13.59
N PHE A 6 1.19 -3.39 13.78
CA PHE A 6 2.11 -4.50 14.06
C PHE A 6 2.39 -4.75 15.55
N THR A 7 2.20 -3.74 16.42
CA THR A 7 2.41 -3.87 17.87
C THR A 7 1.12 -4.15 18.62
N GLU A 8 0.09 -3.32 18.40
CA GLU A 8 -1.15 -3.41 19.19
C GLU A 8 -2.14 -4.39 18.57
N LEU A 9 -2.29 -4.37 17.24
CA LEU A 9 -3.22 -5.26 16.54
C LEU A 9 -2.62 -6.63 16.17
N GLY A 10 -1.29 -6.78 16.26
CA GLY A 10 -0.60 -8.04 15.96
C GLY A 10 -0.82 -8.54 14.53
N LEU A 11 -1.02 -7.66 13.55
CA LEU A 11 -1.19 -8.07 12.15
C LEU A 11 0.12 -8.63 11.57
N GLU A 12 0.03 -9.62 10.68
CA GLU A 12 1.20 -10.13 9.97
C GLU A 12 1.57 -9.28 8.74
N SER A 13 0.60 -8.58 8.18
CA SER A 13 0.77 -7.74 6.99
C SER A 13 -0.20 -6.57 6.97
N VAL A 14 0.19 -5.53 6.23
CA VAL A 14 -0.67 -4.39 5.90
C VAL A 14 -0.63 -4.17 4.39
N TYR A 15 -1.82 -4.00 3.81
CA TYR A 15 -2.00 -3.62 2.42
C TYR A 15 -2.51 -2.18 2.31
N SER A 16 -2.14 -1.51 1.23
CA SER A 16 -2.63 -0.18 0.90
C SER A 16 -2.76 -0.06 -0.62
N LEU A 17 -3.76 0.67 -1.10
CA LEU A 17 -3.99 0.88 -2.52
C LEU A 17 -4.24 2.35 -2.79
N THR A 18 -3.90 2.79 -4.00
CA THR A 18 -4.16 4.17 -4.45
C THR A 18 -4.22 4.19 -5.98
N ALA A 19 -4.83 5.22 -6.56
CA ALA A 19 -4.87 5.38 -8.01
C ALA A 19 -3.45 5.52 -8.59
N LEU A 20 -3.21 4.99 -9.79
CA LEU A 20 -1.90 5.05 -10.46
C LEU A 20 -1.40 6.49 -10.65
N CYS A 21 -2.32 7.44 -10.86
CA CYS A 21 -1.99 8.86 -11.01
C CYS A 21 -1.63 9.55 -9.67
N ASN A 22 -1.91 8.92 -8.52
CA ASN A 22 -1.64 9.50 -7.20
C ASN A 22 -0.19 9.25 -6.75
N LEU A 23 0.75 9.84 -7.48
CA LEU A 23 2.19 9.75 -7.20
C LEU A 23 2.57 10.24 -5.78
N PRO A 24 1.97 11.31 -5.21
CA PRO A 24 2.26 11.71 -3.84
C PRO A 24 1.99 10.60 -2.81
N SER A 25 0.86 9.90 -2.93
CA SER A 25 0.51 8.80 -2.04
C SER A 25 1.47 7.61 -2.20
N GLN A 26 1.79 7.23 -3.44
CA GLN A 26 2.76 6.16 -3.72
C GLN A 26 4.14 6.45 -3.12
N ARG A 27 4.62 7.70 -3.19
CA ARG A 27 5.89 8.11 -2.58
C ARG A 27 5.89 7.94 -1.06
N VAL A 28 4.77 8.22 -0.39
CA VAL A 28 4.65 7.97 1.06
C VAL A 28 4.75 6.48 1.34
N MET A 29 4.03 5.64 0.59
CA MET A 29 4.06 4.18 0.75
C MET A 29 5.50 3.63 0.57
N GLN A 30 6.21 4.08 -0.46
CA GLN A 30 7.62 3.74 -0.68
C GLN A 30 8.50 4.20 0.48
N LYS A 31 8.34 5.44 0.95
CA LYS A 31 9.17 6.03 2.03
C LYS A 31 9.00 5.30 3.37
N ILE A 32 7.82 4.74 3.64
CA ILE A 32 7.54 3.99 4.87
C ILE A 32 7.85 2.49 4.73
N GLY A 33 8.52 2.08 3.65
CA GLY A 33 8.99 0.70 3.45
C GLY A 33 7.97 -0.25 2.84
N MET A 34 6.81 0.24 2.37
CA MET A 34 5.89 -0.61 1.60
C MET A 34 6.42 -0.82 0.19
N HIS A 35 6.25 -2.02 -0.35
CA HIS A 35 6.61 -2.37 -1.71
C HIS A 35 5.38 -2.49 -2.60
N ASN A 36 5.50 -2.01 -3.84
CA ASN A 36 4.48 -2.21 -4.85
C ASN A 36 4.49 -3.69 -5.29
N LEU A 37 3.33 -4.33 -5.31
CA LEU A 37 3.19 -5.71 -5.78
C LEU A 37 3.20 -5.82 -7.30
N ASN A 38 3.11 -4.71 -8.02
CA ASN A 38 2.98 -4.63 -9.48
C ASN A 38 1.78 -5.45 -9.99
N GLN A 39 0.71 -5.44 -9.20
CA GLN A 39 -0.57 -6.08 -9.48
C GLN A 39 -1.62 -4.98 -9.66
N ASP A 40 -1.46 -4.19 -10.72
CA ASP A 40 -2.38 -3.10 -11.02
C ASP A 40 -3.76 -3.63 -11.39
N PHE A 41 -4.80 -2.94 -10.95
CA PHE A 41 -6.19 -3.38 -11.15
C PHE A 41 -7.14 -2.19 -11.32
N GLN A 42 -8.27 -2.43 -11.98
CA GLN A 42 -9.36 -1.46 -12.03
C GLN A 42 -10.22 -1.59 -10.77
N HIS A 43 -10.47 -0.47 -10.09
CA HIS A 43 -11.26 -0.45 -8.88
C HIS A 43 -12.72 -0.77 -9.18
N PRO A 44 -13.31 -1.82 -8.59
CA PRO A 44 -14.61 -2.39 -9.00
C PRO A 44 -15.81 -1.47 -8.78
N ARG A 45 -15.61 -0.36 -8.05
CA ARG A 45 -16.65 0.65 -7.77
C ARG A 45 -16.50 1.93 -8.59
N LEU A 46 -15.57 1.97 -9.54
CA LEU A 46 -15.35 3.12 -10.43
C LEU A 46 -15.67 2.71 -11.87
N GLU A 47 -16.16 3.67 -12.64
CA GLU A 47 -16.33 3.49 -14.08
C GLU A 47 -14.98 3.15 -14.73
N PRO A 48 -14.92 2.14 -15.63
CA PRO A 48 -13.66 1.69 -16.23
C PRO A 48 -12.86 2.82 -16.90
N ASP A 49 -13.54 3.77 -17.54
CA ASP A 49 -12.95 4.89 -18.27
C ASP A 49 -12.57 6.07 -17.37
N SER A 50 -12.86 5.99 -16.06
CA SER A 50 -12.45 7.02 -15.12
C SER A 50 -10.92 7.10 -15.03
N PRO A 51 -10.32 8.30 -15.00
CA PRO A 51 -8.88 8.45 -14.78
C PRO A 51 -8.41 7.95 -13.41
N LEU A 52 -9.35 7.67 -12.50
CA LEU A 52 -9.10 7.10 -11.18
C LEU A 52 -9.33 5.59 -11.14
N SER A 53 -9.75 4.93 -12.23
CA SER A 53 -10.11 3.50 -12.20
C SER A 53 -8.91 2.62 -11.88
N TRP A 54 -7.76 2.87 -12.50
CA TRP A 54 -6.54 2.09 -12.30
C TRP A 54 -5.85 2.40 -10.97
N HIS A 55 -5.63 1.36 -10.18
CA HIS A 55 -4.97 1.40 -8.88
C HIS A 55 -3.78 0.45 -8.85
N CYS A 56 -2.79 0.81 -8.03
CA CYS A 56 -1.71 -0.07 -7.62
C CYS A 56 -1.93 -0.58 -6.20
N LEU A 57 -1.34 -1.73 -5.87
CA LEU A 57 -1.41 -2.38 -4.57
C LEU A 57 -0.03 -2.43 -3.92
N TYR A 58 0.07 -1.91 -2.71
CA TYR A 58 1.26 -1.91 -1.87
C TYR A 58 1.09 -2.82 -0.67
N HIS A 59 2.19 -3.42 -0.24
CA HIS A 59 2.22 -4.35 0.88
C HIS A 59 3.46 -4.11 1.75
N ILE A 60 3.35 -4.42 3.04
CA ILE A 60 4.47 -4.59 3.96
C ILE A 60 4.14 -5.67 4.99
N SER A 61 5.07 -6.59 5.22
CA SER A 61 4.95 -7.59 6.28
C SER A 61 5.49 -7.04 7.60
N ARG A 62 5.06 -7.64 8.71
CA ARG A 62 5.61 -7.35 10.03
C ARG A 62 7.13 -7.53 10.08
N GLN A 63 7.63 -8.59 9.44
CA GLN A 63 9.07 -8.86 9.35
C GLN A 63 9.82 -7.73 8.64
N ALA A 64 9.39 -7.35 7.44
CA ALA A 64 10.04 -6.28 6.68
C ALA A 64 10.00 -4.93 7.43
N TRP A 65 8.92 -4.66 8.16
CA TRP A 65 8.80 -3.47 9.00
C TRP A 65 9.76 -3.48 10.22
N LEU A 66 10.05 -4.64 10.79
CA LEU A 66 11.04 -4.77 11.87
C LEU A 66 12.46 -4.57 11.33
N GLU A 67 12.77 -5.14 10.17
CA GLU A 67 14.06 -4.99 9.49
C GLU A 67 14.36 -3.53 9.08
N SER A 68 13.35 -2.76 8.70
CA SER A 68 13.51 -1.33 8.35
C SER A 68 13.66 -0.38 9.54
N ASN A 69 13.33 -0.85 10.75
CA ASN A 69 13.33 -0.04 11.97
C ASN A 69 14.47 -0.39 12.94
N THR A 70 15.39 -1.26 12.52
CA THR A 70 16.61 -1.61 13.25
C THR A 70 17.78 -0.83 12.66
#